data_AF-J0QQK4-F1
#
_entry.id   AF-J0QQK4-F1
#
_cell.length_a   1.000
_cell.length_b   1.000
_cell.length_c   1.000
_cell.angle_alpha   90.00
_cell.angle_beta   90.00
_cell.angle_gamma   90.00
#
_symmetry.space_group_name_H-M   'P 1'
#
loop_
_entity.id
_entity.type
_entity.pdbx_description
1 polymer ?
#
loop_
_entity_poly.entity_id
_entity_poly.type
_entity_poly.pdbx_seq_one_letter_code
_entity_poly.pdbx_strand_id
1 'polypeptide(L)'
;MAKPRRFRLSVWCTLNEKETIENNAKQTGLSISTYLRTVGHLKPVKAEIDYEAVKDLTKLQGDLGRVAGLLKLWLVTNNGKGSAPSDINKMMSEFRKLQRQIFEKISTL
;
A
#
# COMPACT_ATOMS: atom_id res chain seq x y z
N MET A 1 38.51 -1.75 -26.39
CA MET A 1 37.10 -1.84 -25.96
C MET A 1 36.62 -0.46 -25.54
N ALA A 2 35.56 0.08 -26.16
CA ALA A 2 35.07 1.42 -25.86
C ALA A 2 34.39 1.46 -24.48
N LYS A 3 34.70 2.47 -23.66
CA LYS A 3 34.05 2.67 -22.36
C LYS A 3 32.55 2.93 -22.61
N PRO A 4 31.63 2.09 -22.09
CA PRO A 4 30.21 2.20 -22.42
C PRO A 4 29.52 3.41 -21.74
N ARG A 5 30.15 4.04 -20.74
CA ARG A 5 29.55 5.11 -19.93
C ARG A 5 30.20 6.45 -20.26
N ARG A 6 29.43 7.37 -20.87
CA ARG A 6 29.91 8.68 -21.37
C ARG A 6 29.24 9.89 -20.72
N PHE A 7 28.11 9.71 -20.05
CA PHE A 7 27.33 10.81 -19.47
C PHE A 7 27.51 10.88 -17.95
N ARG A 8 27.55 12.10 -17.40
CA ARG A 8 27.67 12.38 -15.97
C ARG A 8 26.38 12.99 -15.42
N LEU A 9 25.99 12.61 -14.22
CA LEU A 9 24.93 13.25 -13.45
C LEU A 9 25.57 14.04 -12.31
N SER A 10 25.26 15.33 -12.21
CA SER A 10 25.68 16.21 -11.12
C SER A 10 24.46 16.55 -10.28
N VAL A 11 24.50 16.21 -9.00
CA VAL A 11 23.41 16.46 -8.05
C VAL A 11 23.92 17.46 -7.01
N TRP A 12 23.21 18.58 -6.87
CA TRP A 12 23.44 19.52 -5.79
C TRP A 12 22.81 18.95 -4.51
N CYS A 13 23.56 18.95 -3.42
CA CYS A 13 23.09 18.47 -2.12
C CYS A 13 23.62 19.37 -1.01
N THR A 14 22.86 19.44 0.06
CA THR A 14 23.29 20.02 1.33
C THR A 14 24.29 19.08 2.03
N LEU A 15 25.01 19.60 3.02
CA LEU A 15 26.00 18.81 3.78
C LEU A 15 25.36 17.57 4.43
N ASN A 16 24.17 17.74 5.03
CA ASN A 16 23.44 16.67 5.71
C ASN A 16 22.98 15.57 4.74
N GLU A 17 22.47 15.95 3.56
CA GLU A 17 22.08 15.00 2.52
C GLU A 17 23.29 14.20 2.01
N LYS A 18 24.44 14.86 1.85
CA LYS A 18 25.67 14.21 1.45
C LYS A 18 26.11 13.16 2.46
N GLU A 19 26.15 13.50 3.76
CA GLU A 19 26.52 12.56 4.82
C GLU A 19 25.56 11.36 4.88
N THR A 20 24.27 11.61 4.71
CA THR A 20 23.24 10.56 4.66
C THR A 20 23.48 9.59 3.50
N ILE A 21 23.74 10.13 2.30
CA ILE A 21 24.03 9.32 1.11
C ILE A 21 25.33 8.53 1.29
N GLU A 22 26.36 9.12 1.88
CA GLU A 22 27.63 8.45 2.15
C GLU A 22 27.48 7.30 3.15
N ASN A 23 26.71 7.49 4.22
CA ASN A 23 26.45 6.44 5.20
C ASN A 23 25.66 5.28 4.58
N ASN A 24 24.64 5.56 3.78
CA ASN A 24 23.86 4.54 3.09
C ASN A 24 24.72 3.77 2.05
N ALA A 25 25.59 4.48 1.33
CA ALA A 25 26.55 3.85 0.42
C ALA A 25 27.54 2.94 1.17
N LYS A 26 28.05 3.37 2.33
CA LYS A 26 28.93 2.56 3.19
C LYS A 26 28.24 1.29 3.68
N GLN A 27 26.99 1.38 4.12
CA GLN A 27 26.21 0.22 4.58
C GLN A 27 26.01 -0.84 3.50
N THR A 28 25.91 -0.42 2.23
CA THR A 28 25.74 -1.33 1.09
C THR A 28 27.06 -1.83 0.51
N GLY A 29 28.20 -1.33 1.00
CA GLY A 29 29.53 -1.64 0.44
C GLY A 29 29.75 -1.08 -0.98
N LEU A 30 28.92 -0.12 -1.41
CA LEU A 30 28.98 0.45 -2.75
C LEU A 30 29.63 1.83 -2.73
N SER A 31 30.26 2.22 -3.84
CA SER A 31 30.62 3.62 -4.05
C SER A 31 29.37 4.48 -4.15
N ILE A 32 29.43 5.74 -3.73
CA ILE A 32 28.31 6.70 -3.78
C ILE A 32 27.65 6.73 -5.17
N SER A 33 28.45 6.79 -6.22
CA SER A 33 27.95 6.82 -7.61
C SER A 33 27.31 5.52 -8.05
N THR A 34 27.76 4.38 -7.53
CA THR A 34 27.14 3.08 -7.80
C THR A 34 25.85 2.94 -6.99
N TYR A 35 25.85 3.35 -5.72
CA TYR A 35 24.67 3.39 -4.86
C TYR A 35 23.56 4.25 -5.47
N LEU A 36 23.84 5.51 -5.79
CA LEU A 36 22.86 6.42 -6.40
C LEU A 36 22.38 5.93 -7.77
N ARG A 37 23.25 5.29 -8.55
CA ARG A 37 22.86 4.68 -9.82
C ARG A 37 21.95 3.48 -9.61
N THR A 38 22.27 2.59 -8.67
CA THR A 38 21.42 1.44 -8.34
C THR A 38 20.07 1.91 -7.83
N VAL A 39 20.06 2.84 -6.87
CA VAL A 39 18.83 3.45 -6.33
C VAL A 39 18.04 4.19 -7.40
N GLY A 40 18.69 4.96 -8.28
CA GLY A 40 18.04 5.64 -9.39
C GLY A 40 17.51 4.71 -10.49
N HIS A 41 18.02 3.46 -10.58
CA HIS A 41 17.49 2.42 -11.46
C HIS A 41 16.40 1.57 -10.80
N LEU A 42 16.25 1.60 -9.47
CA LEU A 42 15.09 1.04 -8.80
C LEU A 42 13.86 1.90 -9.17
N LYS A 43 13.19 1.55 -10.27
CA LYS A 43 11.87 2.08 -10.64
C LYS A 43 10.88 1.91 -9.47
N PRO A 44 9.81 2.73 -9.39
CA PRO A 44 9.72 4.17 -9.55
C PRO A 44 9.86 4.86 -8.19
N VAL A 45 10.13 6.17 -8.17
CA VAL A 45 9.74 7.02 -7.04
C VAL A 45 8.22 6.95 -7.00
N LYS A 46 7.66 5.98 -6.25
CA LYS A 46 6.25 6.02 -5.88
C LYS A 46 6.13 7.33 -5.11
N ALA A 47 5.53 8.33 -5.74
CA ALA A 47 4.99 9.48 -5.03
C ALA A 47 4.26 8.87 -3.83
N GLU A 48 4.72 9.25 -2.64
CA GLU A 48 4.20 8.91 -1.33
C GLU A 48 2.72 8.59 -1.45
N ILE A 49 2.38 7.29 -1.61
CA ILE A 49 0.98 6.88 -1.60
C ILE A 49 0.57 7.25 -0.20
N ASP A 50 -0.26 8.29 -0.13
CA ASP A 50 -0.61 9.01 1.07
C ASP A 50 -0.95 7.99 2.16
N TYR A 51 0.03 7.72 3.01
CA TYR A 51 -0.01 6.58 3.93
C TYR A 51 -1.18 6.77 4.89
N GLU A 52 -1.56 8.03 5.10
CA GLU A 52 -2.72 8.49 5.81
C GLU A 52 -4.02 8.12 5.10
N ALA A 53 -4.12 8.34 3.78
CA ALA A 53 -5.28 7.91 2.99
C ALA A 53 -5.45 6.39 2.98
N VAL A 54 -4.36 5.62 2.86
CA VAL A 54 -4.41 4.15 2.95
C VAL A 54 -4.83 3.71 4.36
N LYS A 55 -4.26 4.32 5.40
CA LYS A 55 -4.60 4.04 6.79
C LYS A 55 -6.08 4.33 7.08
N ASP A 56 -6.61 5.45 6.59
CA ASP A 56 -8.02 5.79 6.79
C ASP A 56 -8.95 4.85 6.01
N LEU A 57 -8.57 4.43 4.81
CA LEU A 57 -9.31 3.40 4.07
C LEU A 57 -9.29 2.05 4.81
N THR A 58 -8.19 1.65 5.45
CA THR A 58 -8.12 0.41 6.24
C THR A 58 -8.98 0.47 7.50
N LYS A 59 -9.09 1.64 8.16
CA LYS A 59 -10.00 1.82 9.30
C LYS A 59 -11.46 1.66 8.88
N LEU A 60 -11.85 2.31 7.79
CA LEU A 60 -13.21 2.21 7.24
C LEU A 60 -13.58 0.76 6.90
N GLN A 61 -12.64 -0.04 6.39
CA GLN A 61 -12.86 -1.47 6.16
C GLN A 61 -13.07 -2.26 7.46
N GLY A 62 -12.34 -1.92 8.53
CA GLY A 62 -12.51 -2.55 9.85
C GLY A 62 -13.90 -2.31 10.42
N ASP A 63 -14.41 -1.08 10.32
CA ASP A 63 -15.77 -0.73 10.77
C ASP A 63 -16.83 -1.44 9.93
N LEU A 64 -16.60 -1.56 8.63
CA LEU A 64 -17.47 -2.28 7.73
C LEU A 64 -17.55 -3.78 8.08
N GLY A 65 -16.44 -4.39 8.52
CA GLY A 65 -16.41 -5.75 9.06
C GLY A 65 -17.21 -5.90 10.36
N ARG A 66 -17.16 -4.90 11.25
CA ARG A 66 -17.96 -4.89 12.50
C ARG A 66 -19.46 -4.79 12.20
N VAL A 67 -19.86 -3.92 11.28
CA VAL A 67 -21.27 -3.78 10.84
C VAL A 67 -21.79 -5.10 10.27
N ALA A 68 -21.00 -5.78 9.43
CA ALA A 68 -21.34 -7.09 8.91
C ALA A 68 -21.50 -8.16 10.00
N GLY A 69 -20.65 -8.12 11.04
CA GLY A 69 -20.75 -9.00 12.21
C GLY A 69 -22.02 -8.75 13.02
N LEU A 70 -22.36 -7.48 13.27
CA LEU A 70 -23.57 -7.08 13.96
C LEU A 70 -24.83 -7.45 13.17
N LEU A 71 -24.82 -7.28 11.85
CA LEU A 71 -25.92 -7.71 11.01
C LEU A 71 -26.10 -9.23 11.07
N LYS A 72 -25.02 -10.00 11.00
CA LYS A 72 -25.07 -11.46 11.17
C LYS A 72 -25.65 -11.85 12.53
N LEU A 73 -25.22 -11.19 13.61
CA LEU A 73 -25.73 -11.43 14.95
C LEU A 73 -27.22 -11.09 15.04
N TRP A 74 -27.64 -9.95 14.51
CA TRP A 74 -29.04 -9.53 14.49
C TRP A 74 -29.93 -10.54 13.76
N LEU A 75 -29.45 -11.12 12.65
CA LEU A 75 -30.17 -12.16 11.92
C LEU A 75 -30.32 -13.45 12.72
N VAL A 76 -29.27 -13.85 13.45
CA VAL A 76 -29.31 -15.03 14.32
C VAL A 76 -30.28 -14.80 15.49
N THR A 77 -30.26 -13.60 16.07
CA THR A 77 -31.08 -13.24 17.24
C THR A 77 -32.55 -12.99 16.88
N ASN A 78 -32.85 -12.54 15.66
CA ASN A 78 -34.21 -12.27 15.17
C ASN A 78 -34.74 -13.31 14.19
N ASN A 79 -34.30 -14.57 14.31
CA ASN A 79 -34.82 -15.69 13.53
C ASN A 79 -36.36 -15.74 13.58
N GLY A 80 -37.01 -15.26 12.52
CA GLY A 80 -38.47 -15.22 12.36
C GLY A 80 -39.14 -13.83 12.36
N LYS A 81 -38.42 -12.71 12.49
CA LYS A 81 -38.99 -11.35 12.32
C LYS A 81 -38.19 -10.52 11.31
N GLY A 82 -38.63 -10.53 10.05
CA GLY A 82 -38.05 -9.73 8.96
C GLY A 82 -37.98 -10.45 7.61
N SER A 83 -37.45 -9.78 6.60
CA SER A 83 -37.30 -10.28 5.21
C SER A 83 -36.60 -11.63 5.11
N ALA A 84 -36.90 -12.37 4.02
CA ALA A 84 -36.46 -13.74 3.81
C ALA A 84 -34.95 -13.92 4.06
N PRO A 85 -34.53 -14.91 4.88
CA PRO A 85 -33.12 -15.15 5.21
C PRO A 85 -32.19 -15.32 3.99
N SER A 86 -32.75 -15.72 2.84
CA SER A 86 -32.05 -15.87 1.57
C SER A 86 -31.52 -14.54 0.99
N ASP A 87 -32.32 -13.47 1.05
CA ASP A 87 -31.97 -12.19 0.43
C ASP A 87 -30.85 -11.49 1.21
N ILE A 88 -30.88 -11.65 2.53
CA ILE A 88 -29.87 -11.05 3.41
C ILE A 88 -28.54 -11.81 3.31
N ASN A 89 -28.57 -13.14 3.18
CA ASN A 89 -27.36 -13.91 2.91
C ASN A 89 -26.74 -13.59 1.55
N LYS A 90 -27.57 -13.32 0.53
CA LYS A 90 -27.11 -12.91 -0.80
C LYS A 90 -26.46 -11.52 -0.76
N MET A 91 -27.09 -10.55 -0.11
CA MET A 91 -26.52 -9.22 0.11
C MET A 91 -25.19 -9.27 0.88
N MET A 92 -25.10 -10.13 1.91
CA MET A 92 -23.86 -10.33 2.68
C MET A 92 -22.73 -10.97 1.85
N SER A 93 -23.07 -11.84 0.91
CA SER A 93 -22.10 -12.43 -0.04
C SER A 93 -21.56 -11.38 -1.00
N GLU A 94 -22.43 -10.53 -1.56
CA GLU A 94 -22.03 -9.43 -2.46
C GLU A 94 -21.19 -8.37 -1.74
N PHE A 95 -21.55 -8.05 -0.50
CA PHE A 95 -20.78 -7.15 0.34
C PHE A 95 -19.35 -7.66 0.59
N ARG A 96 -19.19 -8.95 0.90
CA ARG A 96 -17.86 -9.56 1.07
C ARG A 96 -17.05 -9.58 -0.23
N LYS A 97 -17.70 -9.72 -1.39
CA LYS A 97 -17.03 -9.62 -2.71
C LYS A 97 -16.51 -8.21 -2.95
N LEU A 98 -17.32 -7.18 -2.68
CA LEU A 98 -16.89 -5.78 -2.79
C LEU A 98 -15.73 -5.47 -1.83
N GLN A 99 -15.77 -5.97 -0.59
CA GLN A 99 -14.66 -5.84 0.35
C GLN A 99 -13.35 -6.43 -0.19
N ARG A 100 -13.39 -7.62 -0.80
CA ARG A 100 -12.19 -8.22 -1.43
C ARG A 100 -11.64 -7.39 -2.57
N GLN A 101 -12.50 -6.87 -3.45
CA GLN A 101 -12.07 -6.06 -4.59
C GLN A 101 -11.39 -4.76 -4.14
N ILE A 102 -11.87 -4.14 -3.06
CA ILE A 102 -11.23 -2.95 -2.50
C ILE A 102 -9.85 -3.33 -1.91
N PHE A 103 -9.77 -4.44 -1.18
CA PHE A 103 -8.50 -4.92 -0.62
C PHE A 103 -7.45 -5.22 -1.69
N GLU A 104 -7.83 -5.91 -2.76
CA GLU A 104 -6.94 -6.22 -3.88
C GLU A 104 -6.44 -4.94 -4.56
N LYS A 105 -7.32 -3.97 -4.82
CA LYS A 105 -6.92 -2.68 -5.42
C LYS A 105 -5.96 -1.89 -4.54
N ILE A 106 -6.17 -1.86 -3.22
CA ILE A 106 -5.26 -1.18 -2.28
C ILE A 106 -3.90 -1.90 -2.23
N SER A 107 -3.88 -3.24 -2.24
CA SER A 107 -2.63 -4.01 -2.21
C SER A 107 -1.81 -3.92 -3.50
N THR A 108 -2.44 -3.54 -4.62
CA THR A 108 -1.76 -3.33 -5.91
C THR A 108 -1.25 -1.91 -6.13
N LEU A 109 -1.59 -0.95 -5.27
CA LEU A 109 -1.06 0.42 -5.30
C LEU A 109 0.37 0.46 -4.76
#